data_AF-A0A7V7AGZ9-F1
#
_entry.id   AF-A0A7V7AGZ9-F1
#
_cell.length_a   1.000
_cell.length_b   1.000
_cell.length_c   1.000
_cell.angle_alpha   90.00
_cell.angle_beta   90.00
_cell.angle_gamma   90.00
#
_symmetry.space_group_name_H-M   'P 1'
#
loop_
_entity.id
_entity.type
_entity.pdbx_description
1 polymer ?
#
loop_
_entity_poly.entity_id
_entity_poly.type
_entity_poly.pdbx_seq_one_letter_code
_entity_poly.pdbx_strand_id
1 'polypeptide(L)' 'MVFFWSGDIDLIREVLSLAKVILLSGSPRAKGNTMQVLSECAGVIEAEGLEAEVISLHGKNIRSCIACYKCKELGRC' A
#
# COMPACT_ATOMS: atom_id res chain seq x y z
N MET A 1 -10.33 9.04 30.08
CA MET A 1 -11.61 8.48 29.63
C MET A 1 -12.00 9.25 28.38
N VAL A 2 -11.65 8.75 27.20
CA VAL A 2 -11.98 9.42 25.93
C VAL A 2 -13.37 8.93 25.55
N PHE A 3 -14.36 9.82 25.64
CA PHE A 3 -15.73 9.52 25.23
C PHE A 3 -15.76 9.45 23.70
N PHE A 4 -15.82 8.25 23.12
CA PHE A 4 -16.20 8.07 21.73
C PHE A 4 -17.72 8.02 21.67
N TRP A 5 -18.33 8.99 21.00
CA TRP A 5 -19.76 8.98 20.72
C TRP A 5 -20.05 7.98 19.60
N SER A 6 -21.21 7.32 19.60
CA SER A 6 -21.58 6.29 18.61
C SER A 6 -21.46 6.77 17.16
N GLY A 7 -21.70 8.06 16.89
CA GLY A 7 -21.53 8.66 15.57
C GLY A 7 -20.08 8.79 15.08
N ASP A 8 -19.09 8.91 15.97
CA ASP A 8 -17.67 8.96 15.59
C ASP A 8 -17.15 7.57 15.22
N ILE A 9 -17.67 6.53 15.86
CA ILE A 9 -17.33 5.13 15.56
C ILE A 9 -17.83 4.72 14.18
N ASP A 10 -19.04 5.14 13.80
CA ASP A 10 -19.60 4.82 12.49
C ASP A 10 -18.85 5.56 11.37
N LEU A 11 -18.45 6.83 11.58
CA LEU A 11 -17.61 7.58 10.65
C LEU A 11 -16.20 6.97 10.52
N ILE A 12 -15.59 6.55 11.63
CA ILE A 12 -14.28 5.87 11.59
C ILE A 12 -14.39 4.53 10.87
N ARG A 13 -15.48 3.78 11.07
CA ARG A 13 -15.75 2.53 10.34
C ARG A 13 -15.98 2.76 8.86
N GLU A 14 -16.68 3.82 8.49
CA GLU A 14 -16.91 4.21 7.09
C GLU A 14 -15.60 4.65 6.42
N VAL A 15 -14.80 5.50 7.06
CA VAL A 15 -13.48 5.91 6.58
C VAL A 15 -12.51 4.73 6.48
N LEU A 16 -12.54 3.81 7.45
CA LEU A 16 -11.79 2.56 7.35
C LEU A 16 -12.27 1.75 6.15
N SER A 17 -13.57 1.58 5.93
CA SER A 17 -14.11 0.85 4.76
C SER A 17 -13.81 1.49 3.40
N LEU A 18 -13.35 2.75 3.37
CA LEU A 18 -12.90 3.47 2.17
C LEU A 18 -11.38 3.39 1.95
N ALA A 19 -10.62 2.86 2.92
CA ALA A 19 -9.17 2.83 2.84
C ALA A 19 -8.69 1.68 1.94
N LYS A 20 -7.83 2.03 0.97
CA LYS A 20 -7.13 1.07 0.12
C LYS A 20 -5.72 0.83 0.64
N VAL A 21 -5.38 -0.43 0.90
CA VAL A 21 -4.05 -0.84 1.36
C VAL A 21 -3.20 -1.28 0.18
N ILE A 22 -2.02 -0.67 0.03
CA ILE A 22 -1.04 -1.03 -1.00
C ILE A 22 0.11 -1.81 -0.36
N LEU A 23 0.33 -3.03 -0.84
CA LEU A 23 1.43 -3.89 -0.43
C LEU A 23 2.51 -3.90 -1.51
N LEU A 24 3.69 -3.35 -1.23
CA LEU A 24 4.80 -3.27 -2.19
C LEU A 24 5.77 -4.45 -2.07
N SER A 25 5.87 -5.28 -3.10
CA SER A 25 6.86 -6.36 -3.17
C SER A 25 8.17 -5.86 -3.79
N GLY A 26 9.17 -5.65 -2.95
CA GLY A 26 10.55 -5.31 -3.36
C GLY A 26 11.41 -6.51 -3.75
N SER A 27 10.85 -7.73 -3.72
CA SER A 27 11.64 -8.93 -4.01
C SER A 27 12.03 -9.00 -5.49
N PRO A 28 13.29 -9.33 -5.82
CA PRO A 28 13.68 -9.59 -7.21
C PRO A 28 13.09 -10.89 -7.74
N ARG A 29 12.44 -11.72 -6.91
CA ARG A 29 11.80 -12.97 -7.31
C ARG A 29 10.29 -12.77 -7.43
N ALA A 30 9.74 -12.87 -8.65
CA ALA A 30 8.31 -12.69 -8.92
C ALA A 30 7.39 -13.59 -8.07
N LYS A 31 7.78 -14.84 -7.85
CA LYS A 31 7.00 -15.86 -7.12
C LYS A 31 7.72 -16.38 -5.87
N GLY A 32 8.53 -15.52 -5.24
CA GLY A 32 9.27 -15.88 -4.02
C GLY A 32 8.42 -15.78 -2.75
N ASN A 33 9.02 -16.13 -1.61
CA ASN A 33 8.36 -16.12 -0.31
C ASN A 33 7.74 -14.76 0.05
N THR A 34 8.39 -13.64 -0.33
CA THR A 34 7.83 -12.29 -0.12
C THR A 34 6.47 -12.14 -0.81
N MET A 35 6.32 -12.64 -2.04
CA MET A 35 5.03 -12.56 -2.73
C MET A 35 3.98 -13.39 -2.00
N GLN A 36 4.33 -14.59 -1.54
CA GLN A 36 3.41 -15.46 -0.79
C GLN A 36 2.93 -14.80 0.51
N VAL A 37 3.85 -14.21 1.28
CA VAL A 37 3.52 -13.51 2.52
C VAL A 37 2.61 -12.30 2.24
N LEU A 38 2.92 -11.50 1.21
CA LEU A 38 2.10 -10.35 0.86
C LEU A 38 0.71 -10.76 0.38
N SER A 39 0.59 -11.87 -0.36
CA SER A 39 -0.71 -12.43 -0.76
C SER A 39 -1.54 -12.88 0.46
N GLU A 40 -0.91 -13.52 1.44
CA GLU A 40 -1.59 -13.90 2.70
C GLU A 40 -2.07 -12.66 3.46
N CYS A 41 -1.21 -11.64 3.59
CA CYS A 41 -1.59 -10.38 4.23
C CYS A 41 -2.75 -9.68 3.50
N ALA A 42 -2.71 -9.65 2.16
CA ALA A 42 -3.79 -9.08 1.36
C ALA A 42 -5.13 -9.80 1.61
N GLY A 43 -5.11 -11.14 1.68
CA GLY A 43 -6.31 -11.93 1.97
C GLY A 43 -6.91 -11.62 3.35
N VAL A 44 -6.08 -11.42 4.38
CA VAL A 44 -6.57 -11.02 5.72
C VAL A 44 -7.15 -9.61 5.68
N ILE A 45 -6.50 -8.67 4.99
CA ILE A 45 -6.98 -7.28 4.86
C ILE A 45 -8.35 -7.25 4.15
N GLU A 46 -8.49 -8.02 3.07
CA GLU A 46 -9.76 -8.16 2.34
C GLU A 46 -10.85 -8.80 3.19
N ALA A 47 -10.51 -9.80 4.02
CA ALA A 47 -11.45 -10.43 4.94
C ALA A 47 -11.98 -9.47 6.03
N GLU A 48 -11.20 -8.47 6.42
CA GLU A 48 -11.61 -7.40 7.34
C GLU A 48 -12.41 -6.28 6.63
N GLY A 49 -12.70 -6.42 5.33
CA GLY A 49 -13.54 -5.51 4.56
C GLY A 49 -12.82 -4.31 3.95
N LEU A 50 -11.48 -4.36 3.85
CA LEU A 50 -10.66 -3.33 3.21
C LEU A 50 -10.21 -3.75 1.81
N GLU A 51 -10.05 -2.80 0.89
CA GLU A 51 -9.44 -3.09 -0.41
C GLU A 51 -7.92 -3.28 -0.24
N ALA A 52 -7.35 -4.34 -0.81
CA ALA A 52 -5.91 -4.57 -0.83
C ALA A 52 -5.40 -4.72 -2.28
N GLU A 53 -4.22 -4.16 -2.56
CA GLU A 53 -3.53 -4.35 -3.83
C GLU A 53 -2.05 -4.65 -3.60
N VAL A 54 -1.56 -5.75 -4.18
CA VAL A 54 -0.14 -6.10 -4.17
C VAL A 54 0.53 -5.58 -5.44
N ILE A 55 1.47 -4.64 -5.29
CA ILE A 55 2.27 -4.09 -6.39
C ILE A 55 3.68 -4.68 -6.34
N SER A 56 4.05 -5.44 -7.37
CA SER A 56 5.41 -5.98 -7.50
C SER A 56 6.35 -5.01 -8.23
N LEU A 57 7.53 -4.80 -7.66
CA LEU A 57 8.63 -4.07 -8.32
C LEU A 57 9.50 -4.99 -9.20
N HIS A 58 9.27 -6.30 -9.17
CA HIS A 58 9.99 -7.25 -10.00
C HIS A 58 9.92 -6.85 -11.49
N GLY A 59 11.07 -6.86 -12.17
CA GLY A 59 11.17 -6.53 -13.59
C GLY A 59 10.94 -5.05 -13.93
N LYS A 60 10.64 -4.18 -12.96
CA LYS A 60 10.52 -2.74 -13.20
C LYS A 60 11.91 -2.10 -13.25
N ASN A 61 12.13 -1.22 -14.23
CA ASN A 61 13.35 -0.42 -14.33
C ASN A 61 13.26 0.79 -13.40
N ILE A 62 13.47 0.54 -12.10
CA ILE A 62 13.49 1.57 -11.06
C ILE A 62 14.94 1.93 -10.79
N ARG A 63 15.30 3.17 -11.13
CA ARG A 63 16.65 3.69 -10.93
C ARG A 63 16.70 4.58 -9.71
N SER A 64 17.80 4.52 -8.98
CA SER A 64 18.09 5.47 -7.91
C SER A 64 18.21 6.88 -8.48
N CYS A 65 17.84 7.88 -7.68
CA CYS A 65 18.10 9.28 -8.02
C CYS A 65 19.61 9.50 -8.20
N ILE A 66 20.00 10.21 -9.27
CA ILE A 66 21.39 10.58 -9.56
C ILE A 66 21.71 12.04 -9.22
N ALA A 67 20.83 12.72 -8.48
CA ALA A 67 20.95 14.13 -8.10
C ALA A 67 21.19 15.10 -9.28
N CYS A 68 20.54 14.86 -10.43
CA CYS A 68 20.64 15.74 -11.60
C CYS A 68 19.77 17.01 -11.49
N TYR A 69 18.89 17.10 -10.49
CA TYR A 69 17.97 18.20 -10.20
C TYR A 69 16.94 18.58 -11.27
N LYS A 70 16.88 17.89 -12.42
CA LYS A 70 15.88 18.17 -13.49
C LYS A 70 14.42 18.07 -13.03
N CYS A 71 14.13 17.22 -12.04
CA CYS A 71 12.79 17.08 -11.49
C CYS A 71 12.23 18.37 -10.87
N LYS A 72 13.10 19.30 -10.43
CA LYS A 72 12.67 20.62 -9.93
C LYS A 72 12.02 21.49 -11.00
N GLU A 73 12.45 21.34 -12.26
CA GLU A 73 11.91 22.09 -13.39
C GLU A 73 10.70 21.38 -14.00
N LEU A 74 10.79 20.06 -14.13
CA LEU A 74 9.80 19.25 -14.84
C LEU A 74 8.57 18.87 -13.99
N GLY A 75 8.65 19.01 -12.66
CA GLY A 75 7.61 18.56 -11.73
C GLY A 75 7.47 17.03 -11.61
N ARG A 76 8.39 16.28 -12.25
CA ARG A 76 8.45 14.81 -12.23
C ARG A 76 9.89 14.33 -12.44
N CYS A 77 10.21 13.16 -11.89
CA CYS A 77 11.50 12.49 -12.06
C CYS A 77 11.52 11.68 -13.36
#